data_AF-L9ZB16-F1
#
_entry.id   AF-L9ZB16-F1
#
_cell.length_a   1.000
_cell.length_b   1.000
_cell.length_c   1.000
_cell.angle_alpha   90.00
_cell.angle_beta   90.00
_cell.angle_gamma   90.00
#
_symmetry.space_group_name_H-M   'P 1'
#
loop_
_entity.id
_entity.type
_entity.pdbx_description
1 polymer ?
#
loop_
_entity_poly.entity_id
_entity_poly.type
_entity_poly.pdbx_seq_one_letter_code
_entity_poly.pdbx_strand_id
1 'polypeptide(L)'
;MPGDRIDFLDATDQEYNSRDDFIDYIQKNVELNDLNNKLSLIGSVSEHNRTDFIQSLQGHFNIVEEQENLLLLWAENEGVSYYVSLHDQEFPLFFTAANKTDEIPDTLVKYLKSDQLMSRMWVGKREMERLREQMVRDYDHLLIPYFTAKRSKHTDIPAEKRPDYDRTISYWAEDGLETFRHMKSRYGVLPTNLQFQQPGSFKFQITQDGVFTAIDNGVEQISSLVQHTINRLRIIKSAIDTADYDEKSYDILQDFSFPYSKPWAIQLDERPAIGDIRHFEGNLSESNLEFDVLDFDPNYEKRAFDAELVDTEDHSRTGVRTKEEQIRVYPRESTGIDQSVRIYNFVDDHISPNPEAIEVI
;
A
#
# COMPACT_ATOMS: atom_id res chain seq x y z
N MET A 1 14.92 -7.46 28.74
CA MET A 1 15.18 -6.65 27.54
C MET A 1 13.91 -5.82 27.29
N PRO A 2 13.93 -4.69 26.57
CA PRO A 2 12.74 -3.84 26.43
C PRO A 2 11.58 -4.50 25.67
N GLY A 3 11.78 -5.69 25.08
CA GLY A 3 10.77 -6.43 24.29
C GLY A 3 9.79 -7.31 25.07
N ASP A 4 9.74 -7.24 26.40
CA ASP A 4 8.85 -8.10 27.22
C ASP A 4 7.59 -7.38 27.74
N ARG A 5 7.42 -6.08 27.45
CA ARG A 5 6.26 -5.32 27.93
C ARG A 5 5.17 -5.32 26.87
N ILE A 6 4.03 -5.95 27.19
CA ILE A 6 2.89 -6.06 26.28
C ILE A 6 2.37 -4.66 25.92
N ASP A 7 2.13 -3.82 26.93
CA ASP A 7 1.82 -2.39 26.82
C ASP A 7 3.14 -1.61 26.67
N PHE A 8 3.67 -1.52 25.45
CA PHE A 8 5.01 -0.96 25.19
C PHE A 8 5.04 0.58 25.02
N LEU A 9 3.87 1.21 24.85
CA LEU A 9 3.72 2.67 24.77
C LEU A 9 3.14 3.27 26.06
N ASP A 10 2.85 2.43 27.07
CA ASP A 10 2.20 2.82 28.33
C ASP A 10 0.88 3.59 28.11
N ALA A 11 0.15 3.21 27.04
CA ALA A 11 -0.98 3.98 26.51
C ALA A 11 -2.35 3.49 27.01
N THR A 12 -2.43 2.34 27.68
CA THR A 12 -3.73 1.76 28.08
C THR A 12 -4.44 2.52 29.21
N ASP A 13 -3.74 3.38 29.95
CA ASP A 13 -4.29 4.11 31.10
C ASP A 13 -5.05 5.41 30.71
N GLN A 14 -5.13 5.73 29.42
CA GLN A 14 -5.79 6.94 28.90
C GLN A 14 -6.71 6.58 27.72
N GLU A 15 -7.73 7.41 27.50
CA GLU A 15 -8.62 7.32 26.34
C GLU A 15 -8.21 8.34 25.28
N TYR A 16 -8.37 7.98 24.01
CA TYR A 16 -8.01 8.80 22.85
C TYR A 16 -9.24 9.04 21.98
N ASN A 17 -9.58 10.32 21.74
CA ASN A 17 -10.77 10.66 20.95
C ASN A 17 -10.50 10.64 19.45
N SER A 18 -9.23 10.81 19.05
CA SER A 18 -8.80 10.87 17.67
C SER A 18 -7.44 10.20 17.46
N ARG A 19 -7.11 9.87 16.21
CA ARG A 19 -5.79 9.35 15.85
C ARG A 19 -4.71 10.37 16.16
N ASP A 20 -5.01 11.64 15.90
CA ASP A 20 -4.12 12.75 16.19
C ASP A 20 -3.87 12.85 17.70
N ASP A 21 -4.88 12.63 18.55
CA ASP A 21 -4.71 12.60 20.01
C ASP A 21 -3.72 11.50 20.44
N PHE A 22 -3.82 10.31 19.84
CA PHE A 22 -2.92 9.19 20.13
C PHE A 22 -1.50 9.44 19.62
N ILE A 23 -1.37 10.03 18.44
CA ILE A 23 -0.07 10.42 17.86
C ILE A 23 0.58 11.53 18.69
N ASP A 24 -0.19 12.51 19.14
CA ASP A 24 0.25 13.56 20.06
C ASP A 24 0.76 12.97 21.38
N TYR A 25 0.09 11.96 21.91
CA TYR A 25 0.55 11.23 23.09
C TYR A 25 1.90 10.55 22.83
N ILE A 26 2.04 9.82 21.72
CA ILE A 26 3.31 9.17 21.36
C ILE A 26 4.44 10.21 21.30
N GLN A 27 4.20 11.36 20.68
CA GLN A 27 5.22 12.42 20.57
C GLN A 27 5.63 13.03 21.91
N LYS A 28 4.67 13.23 22.82
CA LYS A 28 4.91 13.95 24.09
C LYS A 28 5.40 13.03 25.20
N ASN A 29 5.00 11.75 25.17
CA ASN A 29 5.11 10.85 26.30
C ASN A 29 5.97 9.61 26.04
N VAL A 30 6.26 9.27 24.78
CA VAL A 30 7.03 8.06 24.45
C VAL A 30 8.46 8.44 24.05
N GLU A 31 9.44 7.97 24.81
CA GLU A 31 10.85 8.07 24.41
C GLU A 31 11.22 6.91 23.49
N LEU A 32 11.47 7.19 22.20
CA LEU A 32 11.84 6.15 21.23
C LEU A 32 13.11 5.37 21.63
N ASN A 33 13.99 5.96 22.46
CA ASN A 33 15.16 5.27 23.02
C ASN A 33 14.78 3.97 23.76
N ASP A 34 13.62 3.94 24.42
CA ASP A 34 13.12 2.78 25.13
C ASP A 34 12.59 1.69 24.18
N LEU A 35 12.34 2.06 22.91
CA LEU A 35 11.85 1.20 21.84
C LEU A 35 12.95 0.82 20.84
N ASN A 36 14.21 0.78 21.29
CA ASN A 36 15.38 0.59 20.41
C ASN A 36 15.46 1.60 19.26
N ASN A 37 14.99 2.82 19.51
CA ASN A 37 14.94 3.94 18.55
C ASN A 37 14.05 3.68 17.33
N LYS A 38 13.04 2.81 17.42
CA LYS A 38 12.14 2.55 16.30
C LYS A 38 10.69 2.36 16.71
N LEU A 39 9.80 3.01 15.97
CA LEU A 39 8.37 2.76 16.01
C LEU A 39 7.85 2.65 14.58
N SER A 40 7.28 1.51 14.23
CA SER A 40 6.73 1.24 12.90
C SER A 40 5.21 1.44 12.91
N LEU A 41 4.74 2.21 11.92
CA LEU A 41 3.36 2.49 11.60
C LEU A 41 3.02 1.77 10.30
N ILE A 42 1.99 0.92 10.34
CA ILE A 42 1.61 0.05 9.24
C ILE A 42 0.12 0.28 8.99
N GLY A 43 -0.19 0.95 7.87
CA GLY A 43 -1.56 1.22 7.48
C GLY A 43 -2.21 0.01 6.81
N SER A 44 -3.52 -0.10 6.94
CA SER A 44 -4.33 -1.11 6.25
C SER A 44 -5.61 -0.48 5.71
N VAL A 45 -6.16 -1.01 4.62
CA VAL A 45 -7.48 -0.66 4.10
C VAL A 45 -8.44 -1.75 4.57
N SER A 46 -9.62 -1.35 5.06
CA SER A 46 -10.60 -2.27 5.62
C SER A 46 -11.99 -1.97 5.07
N GLU A 47 -12.75 -3.02 4.79
CA GLU A 47 -14.19 -2.97 4.53
C GLU A 47 -15.04 -3.34 5.75
N HIS A 48 -14.39 -3.79 6.83
CA HIS A 48 -15.06 -4.13 8.07
C HIS A 48 -15.60 -2.89 8.77
N ASN A 49 -16.76 -3.05 9.43
CA ASN A 49 -17.11 -2.18 10.55
C ASN A 49 -16.25 -2.55 11.78
N ARG A 50 -16.28 -1.73 12.83
CA ARG A 50 -15.46 -1.96 14.04
C ARG A 50 -15.65 -3.36 14.64
N THR A 51 -16.90 -3.82 14.77
CA THR A 51 -17.21 -5.12 15.38
C THR A 51 -16.64 -6.26 14.55
N ASP A 52 -16.87 -6.22 13.23
CA ASP A 52 -16.39 -7.24 12.32
C ASP A 52 -14.85 -7.25 12.24
N PHE A 53 -14.23 -6.06 12.32
CA PHE A 53 -12.77 -5.92 12.36
C PHE A 53 -12.18 -6.57 13.62
N ILE A 54 -12.76 -6.28 14.79
CA ILE A 54 -12.30 -6.89 16.05
C ILE A 54 -12.49 -8.40 16.03
N GLN A 55 -13.58 -8.88 15.44
CA GLN A 55 -13.80 -10.30 15.26
C GLN A 55 -12.79 -10.90 14.28
N SER A 56 -12.42 -10.22 13.20
CA SER A 56 -11.46 -10.75 12.22
C SER A 56 -10.03 -10.83 12.76
N LEU A 57 -9.67 -10.01 13.76
CA LEU A 57 -8.40 -10.15 14.47
C LEU A 57 -8.29 -11.47 15.26
N GLN A 58 -9.42 -12.08 15.62
CA GLN A 58 -9.45 -13.33 16.40
C GLN A 58 -8.85 -14.48 15.59
N GLY A 59 -7.93 -15.22 16.21
CA GLY A 59 -7.20 -16.32 15.57
C GLY A 59 -5.80 -15.94 15.08
N HIS A 60 -5.53 -14.65 14.90
CA HIS A 60 -4.19 -14.14 14.61
C HIS A 60 -3.57 -13.43 15.82
N PHE A 61 -4.39 -12.72 16.60
CA PHE A 61 -3.95 -11.93 17.74
C PHE A 61 -4.76 -12.27 19.00
N ASN A 62 -4.10 -12.15 20.16
CA ASN A 62 -4.77 -12.05 21.45
C ASN A 62 -5.07 -10.57 21.71
N ILE A 63 -6.35 -10.22 21.89
CA ILE A 63 -6.73 -8.86 22.29
C ILE A 63 -6.48 -8.74 23.79
N VAL A 64 -5.58 -7.83 24.17
CA VAL A 64 -5.15 -7.59 25.55
C VAL A 64 -6.01 -6.53 26.20
N GLU A 65 -6.24 -5.43 25.48
CA GLU A 65 -7.08 -4.29 25.91
C GLU A 65 -7.91 -3.82 24.72
N GLU A 66 -9.17 -3.48 24.98
CA GLU A 66 -10.09 -2.92 23.99
C GLU A 66 -10.67 -1.61 24.54
N GLN A 67 -10.25 -0.50 23.95
CA GLN A 67 -10.88 0.81 24.14
C GLN A 67 -11.74 1.16 22.92
N GLU A 68 -12.46 2.28 22.98
CA GLU A 68 -13.34 2.72 21.90
C GLU A 68 -12.57 2.85 20.57
N ASN A 69 -11.43 3.56 20.59
CA ASN A 69 -10.64 3.88 19.39
C ASN A 69 -9.23 3.28 19.36
N LEU A 70 -8.85 2.51 20.40
CA LEU A 70 -7.52 1.94 20.52
C LEU A 70 -7.62 0.49 20.98
N LEU A 71 -6.93 -0.41 20.28
CA LEU A 71 -6.76 -1.79 20.70
C LEU A 71 -5.30 -2.05 21.07
N LEU A 72 -5.08 -2.86 22.10
CA LEU A 72 -3.78 -3.47 22.37
C LEU A 72 -3.84 -4.96 22.00
N LEU A 73 -3.01 -5.37 21.05
CA LEU A 73 -2.95 -6.72 20.53
C LEU A 73 -1.60 -7.37 20.85
N TRP A 74 -1.63 -8.69 21.05
CA TRP A 74 -0.43 -9.51 21.25
C TRP A 74 -0.39 -10.68 20.26
N ALA A 75 0.65 -10.72 19.43
CA ALA A 75 0.95 -11.85 18.56
C ALA A 75 1.86 -12.84 19.31
N GLU A 76 1.24 -13.81 19.98
CA GLU A 76 1.93 -14.75 20.88
C GLU A 76 3.05 -15.55 20.19
N ASN A 77 2.82 -15.97 18.94
CA ASN A 77 3.80 -16.74 18.16
C ASN A 77 5.08 -15.97 17.84
N GLU A 78 5.03 -14.64 17.80
CA GLU A 78 6.17 -13.78 17.48
C GLU A 78 6.71 -13.03 18.68
N GLY A 79 5.96 -12.98 19.78
CA GLY A 79 6.29 -12.15 20.93
C GLY A 79 6.22 -10.66 20.60
N VAL A 80 5.25 -10.25 19.78
CA VAL A 80 5.13 -8.86 19.29
C VAL A 80 3.81 -8.24 19.71
N SER A 81 3.89 -7.04 20.27
CA SER A 81 2.73 -6.19 20.57
C SER A 81 2.40 -5.24 19.43
N TYR A 82 1.11 -4.91 19.34
CA TYR A 82 0.60 -3.86 18.45
C TYR A 82 -0.40 -2.99 19.18
N TYR A 83 -0.35 -1.69 18.95
CA TYR A 83 -1.54 -0.86 19.11
C TYR A 83 -2.24 -0.71 17.77
N VAL A 84 -3.56 -0.67 17.77
CA VAL A 84 -4.35 -0.40 16.57
C VAL A 84 -5.25 0.80 16.83
N SER A 85 -5.01 1.88 16.09
CA SER A 85 -5.89 3.04 16.06
C SER A 85 -7.05 2.77 15.10
N LEU A 86 -8.27 2.80 15.64
CA LEU A 86 -9.53 2.53 14.95
C LEU A 86 -10.48 3.69 15.20
N HIS A 87 -10.56 4.63 14.26
CA HIS A 87 -11.57 5.69 14.32
C HIS A 87 -12.63 5.46 13.25
N ASP A 88 -13.85 5.91 13.52
CA ASP A 88 -14.97 5.78 12.59
C ASP A 88 -14.62 6.36 11.21
N GLN A 89 -14.92 5.58 10.16
CA GLN A 89 -14.62 5.89 8.77
C GLN A 89 -13.12 6.00 8.44
N GLU A 90 -12.22 5.66 9.36
CA GLU A 90 -10.78 5.60 9.13
C GLU A 90 -10.28 4.18 8.91
N PHE A 91 -9.23 4.09 8.12
CA PHE A 91 -8.46 2.87 7.89
C PHE A 91 -7.66 2.48 9.12
N PRO A 92 -7.65 1.20 9.57
CA PRO A 92 -6.88 0.79 10.74
C PRO A 92 -5.39 1.05 10.56
N LEU A 93 -4.76 1.59 11.61
CA LEU A 93 -3.34 1.88 11.66
C LEU A 93 -2.68 1.11 12.81
N PHE A 94 -1.77 0.21 12.47
CA PHE A 94 -1.04 -0.63 13.41
C PHE A 94 0.28 0.03 13.81
N PHE A 95 0.58 0.05 15.10
CA PHE A 95 1.81 0.58 15.69
C PHE A 95 2.57 -0.55 16.36
N THR A 96 3.86 -0.71 16.07
CA THR A 96 4.69 -1.75 16.71
C THR A 96 6.15 -1.32 16.85
N ALA A 97 6.80 -1.75 17.93
CA ALA A 97 8.23 -1.61 18.14
C ALA A 97 9.03 -2.85 17.70
N ALA A 98 8.42 -3.75 16.92
CA ALA A 98 9.10 -4.93 16.40
C ALA A 98 10.28 -4.55 15.49
N ASN A 99 11.45 -5.14 15.79
CA ASN A 99 12.72 -4.83 15.12
C ASN A 99 13.10 -5.80 13.99
N LYS A 100 12.15 -6.58 13.47
CA LYS A 100 12.42 -7.42 12.30
C LYS A 100 12.58 -6.50 11.08
N THR A 101 13.82 -6.10 10.79
CA THR A 101 14.31 -5.74 9.45
C THR A 101 13.52 -4.69 8.65
N ASP A 102 12.84 -3.75 9.31
CA ASP A 102 11.93 -2.76 8.67
C ASP A 102 10.83 -3.41 7.80
N GLU A 103 10.51 -4.67 8.11
CA GLU A 103 9.48 -5.48 7.47
C GLU A 103 8.24 -5.53 8.37
N ILE A 104 7.07 -5.78 7.77
CA ILE A 104 5.89 -6.09 8.57
C ILE A 104 6.12 -7.45 9.24
N PRO A 105 5.84 -7.59 10.55
CA PRO A 105 5.95 -8.89 11.20
C PRO A 105 4.98 -9.92 10.58
N ASP A 106 5.36 -11.20 10.63
CA ASP A 106 4.74 -12.26 9.84
C ASP A 106 3.27 -12.46 10.23
N THR A 107 2.89 -12.23 11.49
CA THR A 107 1.51 -12.38 11.95
C THR A 107 0.59 -11.36 11.27
N LEU A 108 1.03 -10.11 11.17
CA LEU A 108 0.25 -9.04 10.53
C LEU A 108 0.19 -9.24 9.01
N VAL A 109 1.30 -9.66 8.37
CA VAL A 109 1.28 -10.03 6.94
C VAL A 109 0.26 -11.14 6.68
N LYS A 110 0.30 -12.22 7.48
CA LYS A 110 -0.64 -13.35 7.31
C LYS A 110 -2.08 -12.91 7.49
N TYR A 111 -2.38 -12.12 8.51
CA TYR A 111 -3.73 -11.60 8.75
C TYR A 111 -4.23 -10.76 7.57
N LEU A 112 -3.44 -9.77 7.13
CA LEU A 112 -3.81 -8.89 6.01
C LEU A 112 -3.99 -9.65 4.69
N LYS A 113 -3.28 -10.78 4.50
CA LYS A 113 -3.42 -11.63 3.32
C LYS A 113 -4.59 -12.61 3.40
N SER A 114 -4.93 -13.10 4.59
CA SER A 114 -5.97 -14.12 4.75
C SER A 114 -7.40 -13.57 4.74
N ASP A 115 -7.56 -12.28 5.04
CA ASP A 115 -8.87 -11.63 5.13
C ASP A 115 -9.16 -10.80 3.87
N GLN A 116 -10.12 -11.25 3.05
CA GLN A 116 -10.49 -10.62 1.78
C GLN A 116 -11.06 -9.20 1.93
N LEU A 117 -11.53 -8.85 3.12
CA LEU A 117 -12.05 -7.52 3.46
C LEU A 117 -10.97 -6.58 4.02
N MET A 118 -9.73 -7.07 4.10
CA MET A 118 -8.56 -6.31 4.49
C MET A 118 -7.60 -6.19 3.32
N SER A 119 -6.84 -5.10 3.31
CA SER A 119 -5.72 -4.90 2.40
C SER A 119 -4.63 -4.12 3.11
N ARG A 120 -3.41 -4.26 2.63
CA ARG A 120 -2.30 -3.43 3.06
C ARG A 120 -2.41 -2.03 2.44
N MET A 121 -1.98 -1.01 3.19
CA MET A 121 -1.78 0.33 2.64
C MET A 121 -0.53 0.37 1.76
N TRP A 122 -0.63 -0.13 0.54
CA TRP A 122 0.47 -0.12 -0.43
C TRP A 122 0.84 1.31 -0.82
N VAL A 123 2.15 1.60 -0.80
CA VAL A 123 2.70 2.87 -1.29
C VAL A 123 3.46 2.57 -2.58
N GLY A 124 2.75 2.61 -3.70
CA GLY A 124 3.32 2.36 -5.03
C GLY A 124 4.58 3.20 -5.30
N LYS A 125 5.44 2.76 -6.22
CA LYS A 125 6.72 3.42 -6.50
C LYS A 125 6.55 4.87 -6.95
N ARG A 126 5.47 5.19 -7.68
CA ARG A 126 5.14 6.58 -8.02
C ARG A 126 4.65 7.36 -6.82
N GLU A 127 3.87 6.74 -5.94
CA GLU A 127 3.44 7.39 -4.71
C GLU A 127 4.64 7.71 -3.81
N MET A 128 5.58 6.77 -3.66
CA MET A 128 6.86 7.02 -3.00
C MET A 128 7.59 8.25 -3.57
N GLU A 129 7.57 8.42 -4.89
CA GLU A 129 8.14 9.60 -5.54
C GLU A 129 7.36 10.89 -5.24
N ARG A 130 6.02 10.85 -5.22
CA ARG A 130 5.18 12.00 -4.84
C ARG A 130 5.44 12.41 -3.39
N LEU A 131 5.51 11.45 -2.46
CA LEU A 131 5.85 11.69 -1.05
C LEU A 131 7.25 12.27 -0.91
N ARG A 132 8.24 11.76 -1.67
CA ARG A 132 9.60 12.34 -1.71
C ARG A 132 9.58 13.80 -2.17
N GLU A 133 8.84 14.10 -3.22
CA GLU A 133 8.72 15.47 -3.73
C GLU A 133 8.02 16.38 -2.73
N GLN A 134 6.98 15.90 -2.04
CA GLN A 134 6.32 16.62 -0.97
C GLN A 134 7.29 16.94 0.17
N MET A 135 7.98 15.93 0.70
CA MET A 135 8.94 16.12 1.81
C MET A 135 10.04 17.12 1.46
N VAL A 136 10.59 17.05 0.24
CA VAL A 136 11.62 17.99 -0.21
C VAL A 136 11.09 19.41 -0.40
N ARG A 137 9.79 19.59 -0.66
CA ARG A 137 9.16 20.92 -0.72
C ARG A 137 8.85 21.48 0.66
N ASP A 138 8.42 20.62 1.57
CA ASP A 138 7.89 21.03 2.88
C ASP A 138 9.01 21.31 3.90
N TYR A 139 10.20 20.70 3.72
CA TYR A 139 11.31 20.79 4.67
C TYR A 139 12.61 21.27 4.01
N ASP A 140 13.07 22.45 4.45
CA ASP A 140 14.39 22.96 4.10
C ASP A 140 15.49 22.08 4.71
N HIS A 141 16.61 21.93 3.98
CA HIS A 141 17.78 21.14 4.42
C HIS A 141 17.49 19.66 4.71
N LEU A 142 16.41 19.11 4.15
CA LEU A 142 16.10 17.70 4.25
C LEU A 142 17.16 16.84 3.55
N LEU A 143 17.67 15.84 4.28
CA LEU A 143 18.57 14.82 3.78
C LEU A 143 17.79 13.55 3.45
N ILE A 144 18.26 12.83 2.43
CA ILE A 144 17.84 11.45 2.15
C ILE A 144 19.08 10.56 2.33
N PRO A 145 19.47 10.23 3.57
CA PRO A 145 20.72 9.51 3.85
C PRO A 145 20.74 8.10 3.28
N TYR A 146 19.57 7.51 3.01
CA TYR A 146 19.43 6.17 2.45
C TYR A 146 18.24 6.10 1.49
N PHE A 147 18.44 5.41 0.38
CA PHE A 147 17.35 4.98 -0.48
C PHE A 147 17.64 3.65 -1.16
N THR A 148 16.57 2.94 -1.52
CA THR A 148 16.61 1.93 -2.58
C THR A 148 15.68 2.34 -3.70
N ALA A 149 16.10 2.08 -4.94
CA ALA A 149 15.31 2.35 -6.12
C ALA A 149 15.40 1.18 -7.09
N LYS A 150 14.28 0.87 -7.76
CA LYS A 150 14.18 -0.24 -8.70
C LYS A 150 13.71 0.23 -10.08
N ARG A 151 14.15 -0.52 -11.09
CA ARG A 151 13.65 -0.48 -12.47
C ARG A 151 13.46 -1.91 -12.95
N SER A 152 12.34 -2.16 -13.60
CA SER A 152 12.19 -3.32 -14.49
C SER A 152 12.58 -2.93 -15.92
N LYS A 153 13.19 -3.83 -16.69
CA LYS A 153 13.45 -3.67 -18.13
C LYS A 153 12.18 -3.41 -18.94
N HIS A 154 11.02 -3.75 -18.37
CA HIS A 154 9.69 -3.63 -18.96
C HIS A 154 9.04 -2.26 -18.73
N THR A 155 9.66 -1.36 -17.95
CA THR A 155 9.08 -0.03 -17.70
C THR A 155 9.38 0.97 -18.82
N ASP A 156 8.35 1.73 -19.18
CA ASP A 156 8.44 2.80 -20.19
C ASP A 156 8.97 4.12 -19.59
N ILE A 157 9.37 4.14 -18.32
CA ILE A 157 10.06 5.29 -17.72
C ILE A 157 11.36 5.56 -18.50
N PRO A 158 11.59 6.79 -18.99
CA PRO A 158 12.80 7.12 -19.75
C PRO A 158 14.08 6.85 -18.96
N ALA A 159 15.10 6.30 -19.63
CA ALA A 159 16.43 6.10 -19.07
C ALA A 159 17.51 6.39 -20.12
N GLU A 160 18.47 7.27 -19.79
CA GLU A 160 19.58 7.60 -20.69
C GLU A 160 20.56 6.44 -20.89
N LYS A 161 20.71 5.59 -19.87
CA LYS A 161 21.72 4.54 -19.82
C LYS A 161 21.09 3.19 -19.56
N ARG A 162 21.32 2.28 -20.51
CA ARG A 162 21.02 0.85 -20.42
C ARG A 162 19.55 0.63 -19.98
N PRO A 163 18.58 1.11 -20.78
CA PRO A 163 17.15 1.05 -20.46
C PRO A 163 16.61 -0.39 -20.35
N ASP A 164 17.21 -1.34 -21.08
CA ASP A 164 16.73 -2.71 -21.24
C ASP A 164 17.16 -3.67 -20.12
N TYR A 165 17.49 -3.16 -18.93
CA TYR A 165 17.99 -3.96 -17.81
C TYR A 165 17.18 -3.71 -16.56
N ASP A 166 16.90 -4.80 -15.85
CA ASP A 166 16.47 -4.75 -14.47
C ASP A 166 17.57 -4.15 -13.60
N ARG A 167 17.19 -3.27 -12.68
CA ARG A 167 18.12 -2.63 -11.75
C ARG A 167 17.53 -2.51 -10.37
N THR A 168 18.36 -2.82 -9.39
CA THR A 168 18.17 -2.37 -8.01
C THR A 168 19.39 -1.52 -7.65
N ILE A 169 19.14 -0.31 -7.18
CA ILE A 169 20.16 0.62 -6.68
C ILE A 169 19.89 0.79 -5.19
N SER A 170 20.92 0.61 -4.38
CA SER A 170 20.92 0.97 -2.96
C SER A 170 22.03 1.99 -2.74
N TYR A 171 21.74 3.01 -1.98
CA TYR A 171 22.66 4.12 -1.76
C TYR A 171 22.59 4.61 -0.31
N TRP A 172 23.75 4.93 0.25
CA TRP A 172 23.91 5.43 1.61
C TRP A 172 24.94 6.55 1.65
N ALA A 173 24.51 7.80 1.76
CA ALA A 173 25.33 8.98 2.04
C ALA A 173 24.45 10.24 2.20
N GLU A 174 25.05 11.35 2.65
CA GLU A 174 24.35 12.63 2.87
C GLU A 174 23.80 13.27 1.57
N ASP A 175 24.43 13.04 0.42
CA ASP A 175 24.02 13.54 -0.90
C ASP A 175 22.97 12.65 -1.61
N GLY A 176 22.26 11.81 -0.86
CA GLY A 176 21.32 10.84 -1.44
C GLY A 176 20.18 11.46 -2.24
N LEU A 177 19.74 12.69 -1.94
CA LEU A 177 18.74 13.40 -2.77
C LEU A 177 19.28 13.73 -4.16
N GLU A 178 20.50 14.27 -4.25
CA GLU A 178 21.14 14.59 -5.53
C GLU A 178 21.46 13.32 -6.30
N THR A 179 22.04 12.33 -5.61
CA THR A 179 22.33 11.02 -6.20
C THR A 179 21.06 10.35 -6.71
N PHE A 180 19.95 10.38 -5.97
CA PHE A 180 18.67 9.83 -6.43
C PHE A 180 18.20 10.50 -7.72
N ARG A 181 18.26 11.84 -7.82
CA ARG A 181 17.90 12.57 -9.05
C ARG A 181 18.75 12.13 -10.24
N HIS A 182 20.06 11.96 -10.04
CA HIS A 182 20.96 11.43 -11.06
C HIS A 182 20.61 10.00 -11.47
N MET A 183 20.29 9.13 -10.51
CA MET A 183 19.94 7.74 -10.79
C MET A 183 18.60 7.64 -11.52
N LYS A 184 17.59 8.42 -11.10
CA LYS A 184 16.28 8.51 -11.78
C LYS A 184 16.44 8.96 -13.23
N SER A 185 17.16 10.05 -13.48
CA SER A 185 17.38 10.56 -14.84
C SER A 185 18.18 9.58 -15.72
N ARG A 186 19.27 9.02 -15.21
CA ARG A 186 20.15 8.16 -16.02
C ARG A 186 19.61 6.76 -16.23
N TYR A 187 18.97 6.20 -15.22
CA TYR A 187 18.60 4.80 -15.19
C TYR A 187 17.09 4.57 -15.12
N GLY A 188 16.25 5.60 -15.06
CA GLY A 188 14.79 5.46 -15.04
C GLY A 188 14.29 4.60 -13.88
N VAL A 189 14.89 4.74 -12.70
CA VAL A 189 14.51 4.01 -11.48
C VAL A 189 13.49 4.82 -10.66
N LEU A 190 12.61 4.11 -9.96
CA LEU A 190 11.69 4.69 -8.97
C LEU A 190 12.03 4.20 -7.55
N PRO A 191 11.75 5.00 -6.52
CA PRO A 191 12.11 4.65 -5.15
C PRO A 191 11.22 3.53 -4.61
N THR A 192 11.82 2.66 -3.80
CA THR A 192 11.13 1.56 -3.09
C THR A 192 11.37 1.60 -1.58
N ASN A 193 12.37 2.34 -1.12
CA ASN A 193 12.63 2.64 0.28
C ASN A 193 13.31 4.01 0.34
N LEU A 194 12.83 4.89 1.20
CA LEU A 194 13.37 6.22 1.42
C LEU A 194 13.51 6.47 2.91
N GLN A 195 14.72 6.85 3.33
CA GLN A 195 14.95 7.40 4.66
C GLN A 195 15.08 8.91 4.56
N PHE A 196 14.29 9.63 5.35
CA PHE A 196 14.31 11.08 5.45
C PHE A 196 14.95 11.49 6.77
N GLN A 197 15.74 12.56 6.74
CA GLN A 197 16.38 13.10 7.93
C GLN A 197 16.50 14.62 7.84
N GLN A 198 15.99 15.33 8.83
CA GLN A 198 16.30 16.73 9.08
C GLN A 198 17.16 16.81 10.35
N PRO A 199 18.46 17.17 10.24
CA PRO A 199 19.38 17.14 11.37
C PRO A 199 18.86 17.92 12.59
N GLY A 200 18.86 17.26 13.76
CA GLY A 200 18.38 17.85 15.02
C GLY A 200 16.86 18.02 15.13
N SER A 201 16.09 17.54 14.15
CA SER A 201 14.63 17.61 14.15
C SER A 201 14.00 16.23 14.06
N PHE A 202 14.16 15.52 12.94
CA PHE A 202 13.57 14.19 12.79
C PHE A 202 14.35 13.26 11.87
N LYS A 203 14.06 11.97 11.98
CA LYS A 203 14.49 10.90 11.08
C LYS A 203 13.42 9.81 11.02
N PHE A 204 13.05 9.42 9.81
CA PHE A 204 12.12 8.32 9.58
C PHE A 204 12.38 7.63 8.24
N GLN A 205 11.74 6.48 8.04
CA GLN A 205 11.86 5.67 6.82
C GLN A 205 10.48 5.27 6.31
N ILE A 206 10.34 5.15 4.99
CA ILE A 206 9.15 4.65 4.31
C ILE A 206 9.56 3.58 3.32
N THR A 207 8.85 2.47 3.28
CA THR A 207 8.99 1.42 2.26
C THR A 207 7.80 1.41 1.29
N GLN A 208 8.00 0.91 0.07
CA GLN A 208 6.91 0.74 -0.92
C GLN A 208 5.80 -0.18 -0.41
N ASP A 209 6.14 -1.03 0.55
CA ASP A 209 5.20 -1.91 1.18
C ASP A 209 4.40 -1.12 2.27
N GLY A 210 4.51 0.20 2.38
CA GLY A 210 3.69 0.99 3.31
C GLY A 210 4.02 0.77 4.79
N VAL A 211 5.27 0.44 5.10
CA VAL A 211 5.80 0.52 6.46
C VAL A 211 6.44 1.89 6.64
N PHE A 212 5.97 2.64 7.63
CA PHE A 212 6.51 3.94 8.01
C PHE A 212 7.20 3.80 9.37
N THR A 213 8.52 3.94 9.43
CA THR A 213 9.28 3.72 10.66
C THR A 213 9.86 5.03 11.17
N ALA A 214 9.38 5.51 12.31
CA ALA A 214 9.99 6.62 13.04
C ALA A 214 11.30 6.12 13.67
N ILE A 215 12.39 6.87 13.49
CA ILE A 215 13.72 6.51 14.01
C ILE A 215 14.19 7.53 15.07
N ASP A 216 13.94 8.81 14.82
CA ASP A 216 14.25 9.91 15.74
C ASP A 216 13.17 10.97 15.55
N ASN A 217 12.27 11.15 16.52
CA ASN A 217 11.24 12.22 16.51
C ASN A 217 10.41 12.36 15.21
N GLY A 218 10.25 11.29 14.41
CA GLY A 218 9.64 11.34 13.07
C GLY A 218 8.15 11.02 12.98
N VAL A 219 7.48 10.79 14.12
CA VAL A 219 6.09 10.29 14.16
C VAL A 219 5.12 11.32 13.57
N GLU A 220 5.34 12.61 13.81
CA GLU A 220 4.51 13.70 13.27
C GLU A 220 4.52 13.74 11.74
N GLN A 221 5.73 13.70 11.16
CA GLN A 221 5.92 13.73 9.72
C GLN A 221 5.31 12.49 9.07
N ILE A 222 5.50 11.32 9.69
CA ILE A 222 4.85 10.09 9.24
C ILE A 222 3.33 10.24 9.28
N SER A 223 2.75 10.78 10.35
CA SER A 223 1.29 10.97 10.48
C SER A 223 0.72 11.72 9.28
N SER A 224 1.36 12.84 8.91
CA SER A 224 0.95 13.64 7.76
C SER A 224 0.96 12.85 6.44
N LEU A 225 2.01 12.05 6.22
CA LEU A 225 2.15 11.22 5.00
C LEU A 225 1.15 10.04 4.99
N VAL A 226 0.91 9.43 6.15
CA VAL A 226 -0.11 8.38 6.30
C VAL A 226 -1.49 8.96 6.00
N GLN A 227 -1.81 10.15 6.53
CA GLN A 227 -3.10 10.79 6.26
C GLN A 227 -3.29 11.13 4.77
N HIS A 228 -2.23 11.58 4.09
CA HIS A 228 -2.27 11.77 2.64
C HIS A 228 -2.61 10.47 1.90
N THR A 229 -1.93 9.39 2.28
CA THR A 229 -2.13 8.06 1.70
C THR A 229 -3.55 7.53 1.96
N ILE A 230 -4.08 7.72 3.17
CA ILE A 230 -5.46 7.37 3.54
C ILE A 230 -6.46 8.12 2.68
N ASN A 231 -6.30 9.44 2.52
CA ASN A 231 -7.22 10.25 1.73
C ASN A 231 -7.24 9.80 0.25
N ARG A 232 -6.08 9.48 -0.33
CA ARG A 232 -5.99 8.90 -1.68
C ARG A 232 -6.70 7.55 -1.76
N LEU A 233 -6.44 6.64 -0.82
CA LEU A 233 -7.02 5.30 -0.81
C LEU A 233 -8.54 5.31 -0.56
N ARG A 234 -9.08 6.31 0.15
CA ARG A 234 -10.54 6.50 0.28
C ARG A 234 -11.21 6.78 -1.05
N ILE A 235 -10.59 7.61 -1.91
CA ILE A 235 -11.11 7.89 -3.26
C ILE A 235 -11.11 6.59 -4.09
N ILE A 236 -10.01 5.85 -4.03
CA ILE A 236 -9.87 4.57 -4.74
C ILE A 236 -10.91 3.57 -4.24
N LYS A 237 -11.03 3.38 -2.93
CA LYS A 237 -12.02 2.50 -2.30
C LYS A 237 -13.44 2.90 -2.70
N SER A 238 -13.78 4.18 -2.68
CA SER A 238 -15.12 4.64 -3.06
C SER A 238 -15.48 4.26 -4.50
N ALA A 239 -14.51 4.18 -5.42
CA ALA A 239 -14.76 3.68 -6.77
C ALA A 239 -14.89 2.15 -6.81
N ILE A 240 -14.04 1.43 -6.06
CA ILE A 240 -14.08 -0.03 -5.93
C ILE A 240 -15.43 -0.49 -5.38
N ASP A 241 -15.96 0.20 -4.35
CA ASP A 241 -17.24 -0.08 -3.71
C ASP A 241 -18.45 0.05 -4.68
N THR A 242 -18.25 0.64 -5.87
CA THR A 242 -19.30 0.72 -6.91
C THR A 242 -19.37 -0.52 -7.81
N ALA A 243 -18.35 -1.37 -7.75
CA ALA A 243 -18.29 -2.62 -8.47
C ALA A 243 -19.12 -3.70 -7.77
N ASP A 244 -19.57 -4.68 -8.55
CA ASP A 244 -20.46 -5.73 -8.05
C ASP A 244 -20.26 -7.00 -8.86
N TYR A 245 -20.49 -8.15 -8.24
CA TYR A 245 -20.52 -9.44 -8.91
C TYR A 245 -21.70 -10.24 -8.40
N ASP A 246 -22.55 -10.68 -9.31
CA ASP A 246 -23.76 -11.43 -9.00
C ASP A 246 -24.04 -12.51 -10.05
N GLU A 247 -24.71 -13.58 -9.66
CA GLU A 247 -25.19 -14.62 -10.56
C GLU A 247 -26.67 -14.38 -10.88
N LYS A 248 -26.97 -13.89 -12.09
CA LYS A 248 -28.35 -13.63 -12.48
C LYS A 248 -28.97 -14.87 -13.11
N SER A 249 -30.00 -15.42 -12.46
CA SER A 249 -30.92 -16.38 -13.07
C SER A 249 -31.98 -15.63 -13.89
N TYR A 250 -32.14 -15.96 -15.17
CA TYR A 250 -33.26 -15.43 -15.96
C TYR A 250 -34.44 -16.41 -15.89
N ASP A 251 -35.64 -15.91 -15.58
CA ASP A 251 -36.89 -16.70 -15.44
C ASP A 251 -37.21 -17.61 -16.65
N ILE A 252 -36.63 -17.31 -17.81
CA ILE A 252 -36.86 -18.03 -19.09
C ILE A 252 -35.96 -19.27 -19.21
N LEU A 253 -34.87 -19.36 -18.43
CA LEU A 253 -33.90 -20.46 -18.41
C LEU A 253 -33.63 -20.87 -16.96
N GLN A 254 -34.60 -21.54 -16.33
CA GLN A 254 -34.58 -21.92 -14.90
C GLN A 254 -33.34 -22.73 -14.46
N ASP A 255 -32.57 -23.29 -15.40
CA ASP A 255 -31.38 -24.12 -15.14
C ASP A 255 -30.04 -23.40 -15.45
N PHE A 256 -30.05 -22.12 -15.84
CA PHE A 256 -28.83 -21.38 -16.18
C PHE A 256 -28.73 -20.05 -15.41
N SER A 257 -27.75 -19.97 -14.50
CA SER A 257 -27.24 -18.70 -14.00
C SER A 257 -26.16 -18.18 -14.95
N PHE A 258 -26.17 -16.87 -15.20
CA PHE A 258 -25.10 -16.20 -15.93
C PHE A 258 -24.36 -15.25 -14.99
N PRO A 259 -23.02 -15.34 -14.92
CA PRO A 259 -22.25 -14.40 -14.11
C PRO A 259 -22.38 -13.00 -14.68
N TYR A 260 -22.71 -12.05 -13.81
CA TYR A 260 -22.80 -10.63 -14.10
C TYR A 260 -21.79 -9.89 -13.23
N SER A 261 -20.88 -9.15 -13.86
CA SER A 261 -19.89 -8.33 -13.17
C SER A 261 -20.09 -6.87 -13.58
N LYS A 262 -20.40 -6.01 -12.61
CA LYS A 262 -20.36 -4.55 -12.74
C LYS A 262 -18.93 -4.09 -12.43
N PRO A 263 -18.19 -3.52 -13.39
CA PRO A 263 -16.83 -3.07 -13.15
C PRO A 263 -16.77 -1.71 -12.46
N TRP A 264 -15.64 -1.44 -11.81
CA TRP A 264 -15.16 -0.07 -11.58
C TRP A 264 -14.08 0.27 -12.63
N ALA A 265 -13.61 1.51 -12.70
CA ALA A 265 -12.63 1.92 -13.69
C ALA A 265 -11.50 2.78 -13.13
N ILE A 266 -10.36 2.67 -13.80
CA ILE A 266 -9.19 3.52 -13.66
C ILE A 266 -9.13 4.40 -14.90
N GLN A 267 -9.43 5.68 -14.74
CA GLN A 267 -9.30 6.70 -15.77
C GLN A 267 -7.83 7.05 -15.98
N LEU A 268 -7.44 7.10 -17.25
CA LEU A 268 -6.11 7.47 -17.70
C LEU A 268 -6.15 8.84 -18.38
N ASP A 269 -5.03 9.55 -18.37
CA ASP A 269 -4.86 10.80 -19.13
C ASP A 269 -4.98 10.55 -20.64
N GLU A 270 -4.43 9.42 -21.08
CA GLU A 270 -4.48 8.93 -22.46
C GLU A 270 -4.62 7.40 -22.44
N ARG A 271 -4.97 6.80 -23.58
CA ARG A 271 -4.94 5.33 -23.72
C ARG A 271 -3.57 4.76 -23.32
N PRO A 272 -3.46 3.47 -22.94
CA PRO A 272 -2.14 2.87 -22.66
C PRO A 272 -1.18 3.02 -23.85
N ALA A 273 0.11 3.25 -23.59
CA ALA A 273 1.10 3.24 -24.66
C ALA A 273 1.26 1.80 -25.21
N ILE A 274 1.73 1.68 -26.45
CA ILE A 274 2.00 0.36 -27.05
C ILE A 274 3.07 -0.39 -26.25
N GLY A 275 4.04 0.33 -25.65
CA GLY A 275 5.06 -0.26 -24.78
C GLY A 275 4.44 -0.84 -23.51
N ASP A 276 3.63 -0.07 -22.78
CA ASP A 276 2.88 -0.53 -21.61
C ASP A 276 2.10 -1.84 -21.88
N ILE A 277 1.36 -1.90 -23.00
CA ILE A 277 0.60 -3.11 -23.39
C ILE A 277 1.55 -4.27 -23.70
N ARG A 278 2.61 -4.03 -24.48
CA ARG A 278 3.59 -5.08 -24.84
C ARG A 278 4.30 -5.63 -23.61
N HIS A 279 4.52 -4.79 -22.62
CA HIS A 279 5.27 -5.10 -21.42
C HIS A 279 4.38 -5.46 -20.23
N PHE A 280 3.06 -5.57 -20.41
CA PHE A 280 2.10 -5.80 -19.33
C PHE A 280 2.46 -7.02 -18.45
N GLU A 281 2.60 -8.21 -19.05
CA GLU A 281 2.94 -9.46 -18.33
C GLU A 281 4.31 -9.37 -17.65
N GLY A 282 5.30 -8.77 -18.34
CA GLY A 282 6.64 -8.58 -17.81
C GLY A 282 6.69 -7.60 -16.64
N ASN A 283 5.90 -6.52 -16.69
CA ASN A 283 5.77 -5.58 -15.59
C ASN A 283 5.05 -6.21 -14.40
N LEU A 284 4.01 -7.03 -14.65
CA LEU A 284 3.25 -7.66 -13.58
C LEU A 284 4.08 -8.71 -12.84
N SER A 285 4.80 -9.57 -13.57
CA SER A 285 5.68 -10.60 -12.99
C SER A 285 6.87 -10.04 -12.22
N GLU A 286 7.41 -8.87 -12.62
CA GLU A 286 8.48 -8.17 -11.90
C GLU A 286 7.94 -7.24 -10.78
N SER A 287 6.62 -7.11 -10.66
CA SER A 287 5.99 -6.37 -9.57
C SER A 287 5.90 -7.24 -8.31
N ASN A 288 5.88 -6.59 -7.14
CA ASN A 288 5.64 -7.27 -5.87
C ASN A 288 4.12 -7.40 -5.58
N LEU A 289 3.28 -7.39 -6.62
CA LEU A 289 1.83 -7.33 -6.47
C LEU A 289 1.15 -8.70 -6.49
N GLU A 290 1.92 -9.81 -6.49
CA GLU A 290 1.38 -11.15 -6.20
C GLU A 290 0.24 -11.56 -7.15
N PHE A 291 0.43 -11.28 -8.45
CA PHE A 291 -0.48 -11.68 -9.52
C PHE A 291 0.23 -12.47 -10.61
N ASP A 292 -0.45 -13.49 -11.12
CA ASP A 292 -0.16 -14.16 -12.38
C ASP A 292 -1.16 -13.74 -13.46
N VAL A 293 -0.73 -13.79 -14.72
CA VAL A 293 -1.61 -13.55 -15.88
C VAL A 293 -2.07 -14.91 -16.44
N LEU A 294 -3.37 -15.17 -16.38
CA LEU A 294 -3.96 -16.40 -16.92
C LEU A 294 -4.25 -16.30 -18.42
N ASP A 295 -4.76 -15.15 -18.86
CA ASP A 295 -5.03 -14.84 -20.26
C ASP A 295 -4.72 -13.38 -20.55
N PHE A 296 -4.21 -13.10 -21.76
CA PHE A 296 -3.86 -11.75 -22.20
C PHE A 296 -4.04 -11.61 -23.72
N ASP A 297 -4.98 -10.76 -24.12
CA ASP A 297 -5.28 -10.44 -25.52
C ASP A 297 -4.97 -8.96 -25.82
N PRO A 298 -3.76 -8.64 -26.33
CA PRO A 298 -3.39 -7.28 -26.67
C PRO A 298 -3.89 -6.84 -28.06
N ASN A 299 -4.41 -5.62 -28.15
CA ASN A 299 -4.76 -4.95 -29.39
C ASN A 299 -3.93 -3.66 -29.58
N TYR A 300 -2.78 -3.78 -30.24
CA TYR A 300 -1.86 -2.66 -30.45
C TYR A 300 -2.40 -1.56 -31.37
N GLU A 301 -3.25 -1.90 -32.34
CA GLU A 301 -3.86 -0.90 -33.24
C GLU A 301 -4.81 0.03 -32.49
N LYS A 302 -5.60 -0.53 -31.56
CA LYS A 302 -6.56 0.23 -30.76
C LYS A 302 -5.96 0.79 -29.47
N ARG A 303 -4.71 0.43 -29.14
CA ARG A 303 -4.09 0.68 -27.83
C ARG A 303 -4.98 0.17 -26.70
N ALA A 304 -5.34 -1.10 -26.76
CA ALA A 304 -6.23 -1.75 -25.80
C ALA A 304 -5.75 -3.17 -25.47
N PHE A 305 -6.24 -3.74 -24.37
CA PHE A 305 -6.04 -5.14 -24.01
C PHE A 305 -7.22 -5.70 -23.21
N ASP A 306 -7.34 -7.02 -23.19
CA ASP A 306 -8.15 -7.83 -22.26
C ASP A 306 -7.21 -8.77 -21.49
N ALA A 307 -7.35 -8.86 -20.17
CA ALA A 307 -6.51 -9.69 -19.33
C ALA A 307 -7.35 -10.37 -18.23
N GLU A 308 -7.00 -11.61 -17.90
CA GLU A 308 -7.49 -12.30 -16.69
C GLU A 308 -6.31 -12.48 -15.74
N LEU A 309 -6.38 -11.81 -14.58
CA LEU A 309 -5.39 -11.89 -13.51
C LEU A 309 -5.82 -12.94 -12.50
N VAL A 310 -4.86 -13.67 -11.94
CA VAL A 310 -5.07 -14.62 -10.85
C VAL A 310 -4.19 -14.21 -9.68
N ASP A 311 -4.80 -14.10 -8.51
CA ASP A 311 -4.09 -13.86 -7.26
C ASP A 311 -3.27 -15.09 -6.85
N THR A 312 -1.99 -14.88 -6.52
CA THR A 312 -1.11 -16.00 -6.16
C THR A 312 -1.39 -16.59 -4.78
N GLU A 313 -2.06 -15.86 -3.90
CA GLU A 313 -2.36 -16.27 -2.51
C GLU A 313 -3.71 -16.98 -2.40
N ASP A 314 -4.79 -16.40 -2.92
CA ASP A 314 -6.15 -16.94 -2.76
C ASP A 314 -6.73 -17.55 -4.06
N HIS A 315 -6.00 -17.45 -5.17
CA HIS A 315 -6.41 -17.95 -6.49
C HIS A 315 -7.71 -17.33 -7.04
N SER A 316 -8.19 -16.24 -6.45
CA SER A 316 -9.29 -15.47 -6.99
C SER A 316 -8.87 -14.83 -8.32
N ARG A 317 -9.87 -14.57 -9.18
CA ARG A 317 -9.64 -14.11 -10.54
C ARG A 317 -10.27 -12.76 -10.77
N THR A 318 -9.55 -11.87 -11.45
CA THR A 318 -10.05 -10.54 -11.78
C THR A 318 -9.83 -10.23 -13.25
N GLY A 319 -10.88 -9.78 -13.93
CA GLY A 319 -10.78 -9.36 -15.33
C GLY A 319 -10.36 -7.90 -15.43
N VAL A 320 -9.40 -7.58 -16.30
CA VAL A 320 -8.92 -6.21 -16.52
C VAL A 320 -8.94 -5.90 -18.00
N ARG A 321 -9.68 -4.85 -18.40
CA ARG A 321 -9.92 -4.54 -19.81
C ARG A 321 -9.79 -3.06 -20.12
N THR A 322 -9.13 -2.74 -21.21
CA THR A 322 -9.12 -1.36 -21.72
C THR A 322 -10.42 -1.04 -22.44
N LYS A 323 -11.03 0.09 -22.13
CA LYS A 323 -12.10 0.71 -22.91
C LYS A 323 -11.81 2.20 -23.05
N GLU A 324 -11.40 2.60 -24.26
CA GLU A 324 -10.97 3.97 -24.54
C GLU A 324 -9.82 4.39 -23.61
N GLU A 325 -9.98 5.46 -22.83
CA GLU A 325 -9.00 5.98 -21.86
C GLU A 325 -9.23 5.41 -20.46
N GLN A 326 -9.91 4.27 -20.35
CA GLN A 326 -10.20 3.61 -19.07
C GLN A 326 -9.63 2.20 -19.05
N ILE A 327 -9.13 1.79 -17.90
CA ILE A 327 -8.92 0.37 -17.57
C ILE A 327 -10.04 -0.03 -16.61
N ARG A 328 -10.92 -0.91 -17.07
CA ARG A 328 -12.04 -1.44 -16.29
C ARG A 328 -11.63 -2.70 -15.57
N VAL A 329 -11.96 -2.77 -14.29
CA VAL A 329 -11.66 -3.90 -13.41
C VAL A 329 -12.97 -4.59 -13.08
N TYR A 330 -13.08 -5.85 -13.48
CA TYR A 330 -14.25 -6.70 -13.36
C TYR A 330 -14.01 -7.69 -12.22
N PRO A 331 -14.57 -7.46 -11.02
CA PRO A 331 -14.48 -8.44 -9.94
C PRO A 331 -15.19 -9.73 -10.34
N ARG A 332 -14.76 -10.85 -9.75
CA ARG A 332 -15.44 -12.15 -9.81
C ARG A 332 -15.71 -12.65 -8.39
N GLU A 333 -16.16 -13.90 -8.28
CA GLU A 333 -16.29 -14.60 -6.99
C GLU A 333 -15.01 -14.43 -6.18
N SER A 334 -15.15 -13.99 -4.93
CA SER A 334 -14.06 -13.85 -3.97
C SER A 334 -13.01 -12.78 -4.30
N THR A 335 -13.28 -11.84 -5.22
CA THR A 335 -12.40 -10.66 -5.38
C THR A 335 -12.55 -9.73 -4.18
N GLY A 336 -11.49 -9.63 -3.37
CA GLY A 336 -11.41 -8.70 -2.23
C GLY A 336 -10.89 -7.31 -2.56
N ILE A 337 -10.95 -6.41 -1.58
CA ILE A 337 -10.45 -5.03 -1.70
C ILE A 337 -8.96 -4.98 -2.03
N ASP A 338 -8.18 -5.93 -1.51
CA ASP A 338 -6.73 -5.97 -1.69
C ASP A 338 -6.30 -6.12 -3.14
N GLN A 339 -6.97 -7.00 -3.88
CA GLN A 339 -6.68 -7.20 -5.29
C GLN A 339 -6.94 -5.92 -6.10
N SER A 340 -8.06 -5.26 -5.83
CA SER A 340 -8.42 -4.02 -6.51
C SER A 340 -7.43 -2.88 -6.24
N VAL A 341 -6.97 -2.74 -4.99
CA VAL A 341 -5.93 -1.76 -4.61
C VAL A 341 -4.60 -2.09 -5.29
N ARG A 342 -4.18 -3.35 -5.33
CA ARG A 342 -2.95 -3.78 -6.03
C ARG A 342 -3.03 -3.51 -7.53
N ILE A 343 -4.17 -3.79 -8.18
CA ILE A 343 -4.39 -3.47 -9.60
C ILE A 343 -4.29 -1.96 -9.85
N TYR A 344 -4.89 -1.13 -9.00
CA TYR A 344 -4.74 0.33 -9.12
C TYR A 344 -3.27 0.75 -9.05
N ASN A 345 -2.52 0.23 -8.08
CA ASN A 345 -1.09 0.55 -7.93
C ASN A 345 -0.24 0.03 -9.11
N PHE A 346 -0.60 -1.10 -9.73
CA PHE A 346 0.03 -1.55 -10.96
C PHE A 346 -0.13 -0.52 -12.08
N VAL A 347 -1.36 -0.03 -12.29
CA VAL A 347 -1.65 0.98 -13.32
C VAL A 347 -0.92 2.29 -13.04
N ASP A 348 -0.90 2.73 -11.78
CA ASP A 348 -0.13 3.91 -11.34
C ASP A 348 1.36 3.73 -11.66
N ASP A 349 1.97 2.61 -11.23
CA ASP A 349 3.41 2.43 -11.40
C ASP A 349 3.83 2.25 -12.86
N HIS A 350 3.05 1.53 -13.67
CA HIS A 350 3.50 1.00 -14.96
C HIS A 350 2.78 1.55 -16.20
N ILE A 351 1.59 2.13 -16.09
CA ILE A 351 0.78 2.53 -17.26
C ILE A 351 0.55 4.04 -17.31
N SER A 352 -0.02 4.62 -16.27
CA SER A 352 -0.36 6.06 -16.23
C SER A 352 0.30 6.71 -15.03
N PRO A 353 0.95 7.88 -15.18
CA PRO A 353 1.59 8.57 -14.07
C PRO A 353 0.62 9.22 -13.09
N ASN A 354 -0.65 9.44 -13.46
CA ASN A 354 -1.67 10.06 -12.61
C ASN A 354 -3.06 9.45 -12.90
N PRO A 355 -3.27 8.15 -12.62
CA PRO A 355 -4.58 7.55 -12.85
C PRO A 355 -5.61 8.04 -11.83
N GLU A 356 -6.88 8.10 -12.21
CA GLU A 356 -7.98 8.41 -11.30
C GLU A 356 -8.93 7.22 -11.18
N ALA A 357 -9.34 6.86 -9.96
CA ALA A 357 -10.33 5.81 -9.75
C ALA A 357 -11.74 6.41 -9.88
N ILE A 358 -12.60 5.79 -10.71
CA ILE A 358 -13.94 6.30 -11.03
C ILE A 358 -14.98 5.17 -11.07
N GLU A 359 -16.24 5.54 -10.82
CA GLU A 359 -17.40 4.67 -11.08
C GLU A 359 -17.64 4.54 -12.60
N VAL A 360 -18.05 3.35 -13.03
CA VAL A 360 -18.54 3.12 -14.39
C VAL A 360 -20.05 3.37 -14.43
N ILE A 361 -20.47 4.49 -15.03
CA ILE A 361 -21.87 4.86 -15.27
C ILE A 361 -22.44 4.15 -16.51
#